data_AF-A0A182ESV6-F1
#
_entry.id   AF-A0A182ESV6-F1
#
_cell.length_a   1.000
_cell.length_b   1.000
_cell.length_c   1.000
_cell.angle_alpha   90.00
_cell.angle_beta   90.00
_cell.angle_gamma   90.00
#
_symmetry.space_group_name_H-M   'P 1'
#
loop_
_entity.id
_entity.type
_entity.pdbx_description
1 polymer ?
#
loop_
_entity_poly.entity_id
_entity_poly.type
_entity_poly.pdbx_seq_one_letter_code
_entity_poly.pdbx_strand_id
1 'polypeptide(L)'
;MSLLATIMPTYDIPRPSNEVVLGLECWYHGLLTRLRSECLVQSEGDFLVRDSISFKGDFVLTVFWNGHAVHFQINKDPSPFSSTGFFFQ
;
A
#
# COMPACT_ATOMS: atom_id res chain seq x y z
N MET A 1 -0.40 36.68 14.68
CA MET A 1 0.58 35.75 14.08
C MET A 1 -0.02 34.35 14.18
N SER A 2 -0.35 33.76 13.02
CA SER A 2 -1.30 32.64 12.84
C SER A 2 -0.89 31.35 13.59
N LEU A 3 -1.81 30.80 14.38
CA LEU A 3 -1.70 29.51 15.09
C LEU A 3 -2.38 28.35 14.33
N LEU A 4 -2.45 28.43 13.00
CA LEU A 4 -2.97 27.36 12.16
C LEU A 4 -1.90 26.85 11.21
N ALA A 5 -0.80 26.32 11.76
CA ALA A 5 0.00 25.34 11.03
C ALA A 5 -0.83 24.04 11.01
N THR A 6 -1.85 24.06 10.15
CA THR A 6 -2.72 22.95 9.82
C THR A 6 -1.91 21.69 9.59
N ILE A 7 -2.38 20.64 10.23
CA ILE A 7 -1.96 19.24 10.18
C ILE A 7 -1.95 18.77 8.71
N MET A 8 -0.95 19.16 7.92
CA MET A 8 -0.73 18.51 6.64
C MET A 8 -0.19 17.12 6.95
N PRO A 9 -0.91 16.05 6.55
CA PRO A 9 -0.40 14.71 6.75
C PRO A 9 0.95 14.61 6.04
N THR A 10 1.91 14.02 6.74
CA THR A 10 3.33 13.92 6.38
C THR A 10 3.56 12.98 5.18
N TYR A 11 2.70 13.03 4.16
CA TYR A 11 2.79 12.18 2.96
C TYR A 11 3.96 12.57 2.05
N ASP A 12 4.36 13.85 2.04
CA ASP A 12 5.45 14.36 1.19
C ASP A 12 6.85 14.04 1.71
N ILE A 13 6.98 13.51 2.93
CA ILE A 13 8.26 13.07 3.48
C ILE A 13 8.32 11.54 3.37
N PRO A 14 9.12 10.99 2.44
CA PRO A 14 9.25 9.55 2.30
C PRO A 14 9.80 8.97 3.60
N ARG A 15 8.96 8.24 4.33
CA ARG A 15 9.42 7.46 5.47
C ARG A 15 10.19 6.26 4.95
N PRO A 16 11.34 5.91 5.54
CA PRO A 16 12.03 4.67 5.17
C PRO A 16 11.07 3.50 5.34
N SER A 17 10.93 2.71 4.29
CA SER A 17 10.06 1.54 4.19
C SER A 17 10.60 0.40 5.06
N ASN A 18 10.47 0.56 6.37
CA ASN A 18 10.78 -0.49 7.34
C ASN A 18 9.57 -1.42 7.46
N GLU A 19 9.74 -2.71 7.16
CA GLU A 19 8.67 -3.74 7.26
C GLU A 19 7.99 -3.75 8.64
N VAL A 20 8.75 -3.46 9.70
CA VAL A 20 8.25 -3.35 11.08
C VAL A 20 7.21 -2.24 11.23
N VAL A 21 7.33 -1.14 10.48
CA VAL A 21 6.38 -0.02 10.53
C VAL A 21 5.11 -0.36 9.73
N LEU A 22 5.25 -1.05 8.59
CA LEU A 22 4.09 -1.52 7.82
C LEU A 22 3.21 -2.47 8.64
N GLY A 23 3.82 -3.35 9.45
CA GLY A 23 3.09 -4.25 10.36
C GLY A 23 2.25 -3.56 11.45
N LEU A 24 2.43 -2.25 11.67
CA LEU A 24 1.64 -1.47 12.63
C LEU A 24 0.38 -0.86 12.01
N GLU A 25 0.28 -0.87 10.68
CA GLU A 25 -0.79 -0.21 9.95
C GLU A 25 -2.01 -1.13 9.79
N CYS A 26 -3.20 -0.63 10.09
CA CYS A 26 -4.43 -1.42 10.06
C CYS A 26 -4.86 -1.86 8.64
N TRP A 27 -4.32 -1.20 7.61
CA TRP A 27 -4.58 -1.50 6.19
C TRP A 27 -3.56 -2.48 5.60
N TYR A 28 -2.54 -2.88 6.37
CA TYR A 28 -1.53 -3.85 5.94
C TYR A 28 -1.78 -5.23 6.56
N HIS A 29 -1.86 -6.25 5.71
CA HIS A 29 -2.27 -7.60 6.11
C HIS A 29 -1.16 -8.65 5.95
N GLY A 30 0.07 -8.25 5.60
CA GLY A 30 1.19 -9.17 5.37
C GLY A 30 0.86 -10.26 4.35
N LEU A 31 1.18 -11.51 4.67
CA LEU A 31 0.97 -12.66 3.79
C LEU A 31 -0.51 -13.04 3.68
N LEU A 32 -1.23 -12.35 2.81
CA LEU A 32 -2.64 -12.58 2.51
C LEU A 32 -2.80 -13.07 1.06
N THR A 33 -3.62 -14.10 0.85
CA THR A 33 -3.91 -14.60 -0.50
C THR A 33 -4.87 -13.68 -1.25
N ARG A 34 -4.83 -13.74 -2.59
CA ARG A 34 -5.76 -13.01 -3.45
C ARG A 34 -7.23 -13.27 -3.07
N LEU A 35 -7.63 -14.54 -2.98
CA LEU A 35 -9.01 -14.90 -2.63
C LEU A 35 -9.42 -14.33 -1.25
N ARG A 36 -8.54 -14.42 -0.24
CA ARG A 36 -8.83 -13.85 1.08
C ARG A 36 -8.94 -12.33 1.04
N SER A 37 -8.12 -11.65 0.24
CA SER A 37 -8.21 -10.19 0.07
C SER A 37 -9.53 -9.77 -0.57
N GLU A 38 -10.01 -10.51 -1.58
CA GLU A 38 -11.30 -10.24 -2.25
C GLU A 38 -12.48 -10.40 -1.28
N CYS A 39 -12.39 -11.29 -0.28
CA CYS A 39 -13.43 -11.41 0.76
C CYS A 39 -13.44 -10.26 1.78
N LEU A 40 -12.32 -9.54 1.94
CA LEU A 40 -12.20 -8.47 2.94
C LEU A 40 -12.63 -7.12 2.39
N VAL A 41 -12.46 -6.88 1.09
CA VAL A 41 -12.91 -5.65 0.41
C VAL A 41 -14.31 -5.88 -0.17
N GLN A 42 -15.33 -5.25 0.41
CA GLN A 42 -16.74 -5.55 0.11
C GLN A 42 -17.53 -4.33 -0.38
N SER A 43 -17.04 -3.12 -0.09
CA SER A 43 -17.70 -1.85 -0.42
C SER A 43 -16.81 -0.99 -1.31
N GLU A 44 -17.41 -0.11 -2.11
CA GLU A 44 -16.68 0.86 -2.92
C GLU A 44 -15.70 1.68 -2.08
N GLY A 45 -14.42 1.62 -2.47
CA GLY A 45 -13.33 2.31 -1.77
C GLY A 45 -12.65 1.49 -0.67
N ASP A 46 -13.14 0.28 -0.34
CA ASP A 46 -12.42 -0.63 0.54
C ASP A 46 -11.08 -1.01 -0.09
N PHE A 47 -10.01 -0.97 0.70
CA PHE A 47 -8.69 -1.35 0.23
C PHE A 47 -7.86 -2.04 1.33
N LEU A 48 -6.84 -2.77 0.89
CA LEU A 48 -5.78 -3.29 1.75
C LEU A 48 -4.50 -3.48 0.95
N VAL A 49 -3.37 -3.48 1.66
CA VAL A 49 -2.05 -3.84 1.11
C VAL A 49 -1.63 -5.19 1.69
N ARG A 50 -1.06 -6.05 0.84
CA ARG A 50 -0.57 -7.38 1.20
C ARG A 50 0.75 -7.70 0.52
N ASP A 51 1.47 -8.68 1.05
CA ASP A 51 2.68 -9.22 0.44
C ASP A 51 2.37 -9.85 -0.92
N SER A 52 3.26 -9.62 -1.89
CA SER A 52 3.22 -10.33 -3.16
C SER A 52 3.72 -11.75 -2.98
N ILE A 53 2.85 -12.73 -3.26
CA ILE A 53 3.20 -14.16 -3.19
C ILE A 53 4.12 -14.56 -4.35
N SER A 54 3.95 -13.91 -5.51
CA SER A 54 4.72 -14.21 -6.71
C SER A 54 6.12 -13.58 -6.69
N PHE A 55 6.27 -12.41 -6.07
CA PHE A 55 7.53 -11.64 -6.02
C PHE A 55 7.84 -11.24 -4.59
N LYS A 56 8.78 -11.97 -3.95
CA LYS A 56 9.17 -11.69 -2.57
C LYS A 56 9.76 -10.29 -2.43
N GLY A 57 9.22 -9.51 -1.51
CA GLY A 57 9.69 -8.15 -1.19
C GLY A 57 8.94 -7.03 -1.92
N ASP A 58 8.00 -7.39 -2.80
CA ASP A 58 7.03 -6.48 -3.43
C ASP A 58 5.65 -6.62 -2.78
N PHE A 59 4.78 -5.65 -3.05
CA PHE A 59 3.46 -5.56 -2.45
C PHE A 59 2.35 -5.58 -3.49
N VAL A 60 1.12 -5.84 -3.02
CA VAL A 60 -0.09 -5.77 -3.83
C VAL A 60 -1.11 -4.91 -3.11
N LEU A 61 -1.59 -3.86 -3.77
CA LEU A 61 -2.79 -3.15 -3.36
C LEU A 61 -4.00 -3.87 -3.91
N THR A 62 -4.95 -4.22 -3.05
CA THR A 62 -6.26 -4.74 -3.43
C THR A 62 -7.30 -3.69 -3.08
N VAL A 63 -8.16 -3.32 -4.03
CA VAL A 63 -9.21 -2.32 -3.86
C VAL A 63 -10.52 -2.85 -4.42
N PHE A 64 -11.64 -2.55 -3.78
CA PHE A 64 -12.96 -2.79 -4.37
C PHE A 64 -13.43 -1.53 -5.08
N TRP A 65 -13.60 -1.64 -6.40
CA TRP A 65 -13.96 -0.54 -7.26
C TRP A 65 -14.85 -1.00 -8.41
N ASN A 66 -15.89 -0.23 -8.70
CA ASN A 66 -16.87 -0.53 -9.74
C ASN A 66 -17.45 -1.96 -9.65
N GLY A 67 -17.82 -2.36 -8.43
CA GLY A 67 -18.45 -3.65 -8.14
C GLY A 67 -17.54 -4.87 -8.19
N HIS A 68 -16.22 -4.71 -8.28
CA HIS A 68 -15.28 -5.83 -8.28
C HIS A 68 -13.96 -5.50 -7.57
N ALA A 69 -13.28 -6.53 -7.11
CA ALA A 69 -11.93 -6.40 -6.55
C ALA A 69 -10.89 -6.27 -7.68
N VAL A 70 -10.08 -5.23 -7.60
CA VAL A 70 -8.97 -4.92 -8.50
C VAL A 70 -7.66 -5.06 -7.71
N HIS A 71 -6.59 -5.51 -8.37
CA HIS A 71 -5.29 -5.70 -7.75
C HIS A 71 -4.21 -4.98 -8.56
N PHE A 72 -3.38 -4.20 -7.89
CA PHE A 72 -2.24 -3.49 -8.48
C PHE A 72 -0.95 -3.98 -7.86
N GLN A 73 0.04 -4.36 -8.68
CA GLN A 73 1.39 -4.66 -8.19
C GLN A 73 2.09 -3.36 -7.82
N ILE A 74 2.76 -3.36 -6.67
CA ILE A 74 3.58 -2.25 -6.18
C ILE A 74 5.02 -2.75 -6.19
N ASN A 75 5.72 -2.45 -7.28
CA ASN A 75 7.11 -2.87 -7.48
C ASN A 75 8.05 -1.75 -7.04
N LYS A 76 9.11 -2.10 -6.33
CA LYS A 76 10.20 -1.15 -6.03
C LYS A 76 10.91 -0.79 -7.33
N ASP A 77 11.18 0.49 -7.53
CA ASP A 77 12.07 0.94 -8.59
C ASP A 77 13.48 0.36 -8.35
N PRO A 78 14.01 -0.48 -9.27
CA PRO A 78 15.31 -1.12 -9.09
C PRO A 78 16.47 -0.14 -9.35
N SER A 79 16.21 1.09 -9.78
CA SER A 79 17.28 2.03 -10.10
C SER A 79 18.03 2.47 -8.83
N PRO A 80 19.37 2.41 -8.83
CA PRO A 80 20.18 2.74 -7.66
C PRO A 80 20.12 4.23 -7.27
N PHE A 81 19.46 5.06 -8.08
CA PHE A 81 19.24 6.49 -7.86
C PHE A 81 17.79 6.82 -7.43
N SER A 82 16.87 5.86 -7.48
CA SER A 82 15.50 6.03 -7.02
C SER A 82 15.38 5.50 -5.60
N SER A 83 15.64 6.38 -4.64
CA SER A 83 15.57 6.04 -3.22
C SER A 83 14.14 5.80 -2.72
N THR A 84 13.08 6.02 -3.52
CA THR A 84 11.69 5.86 -3.04
C THR A 84 10.58 5.66 -4.08
N GLY A 85 10.90 5.32 -5.34
CA GLY A 85 9.87 5.15 -6.38
C GLY A 85 9.19 3.78 -6.33
N PHE A 86 7.85 3.75 -6.36
CA PHE A 86 7.09 2.55 -6.69
C PHE A 86 6.34 2.77 -8.00
N PHE A 87 6.28 1.74 -8.85
CA PHE A 87 5.46 1.77 -10.06
C PHE A 87 4.31 0.77 -9.93
N PHE A 88 3.14 1.17 -10.45
CA PHE A 88 1.95 0.34 -10.52
C PHE A 88 1.89 -0.36 -11.87
N GLN A 89 1.70 -1.68 -11.85
CA GLN A 89 1.43 -2.52 -13.03
C GLN A 89 0.07 -3.20 -12.90
#